data_AF-A0A147EHV8-F1
#
_entry.id   AF-A0A147EHV8-F1
#
_cell.length_a   1.000
_cell.length_b   1.000
_cell.length_c   1.000
_cell.angle_alpha   90.00
_cell.angle_beta   90.00
_cell.angle_gamma   90.00
#
_symmetry.space_group_name_H-M   'P 1'
#
loop_
_entity.id
_entity.type
_entity.pdbx_description
1 polymer ?
#
loop_
_entity_poly.entity_id
_entity_poly.type
_entity_poly.pdbx_seq_one_letter_code
_entity_poly.pdbx_strand_id
1 'polypeptide(L)'
;MKPRLFTPGRLAIVSVPALGFFAIPFLPFAQEPTLWLGLPAVLVWSALMVLLSVAALQIVETLYLRAGGREADAQEAERFATRQIEQIRAARIAAENSEGVQ
;
A
#
# COMPACT_ATOMS: atom_id res chain seq x y z
N MET A 1 -16.67 12.82 -3.81
CA MET A 1 -15.21 13.04 -3.70
C MET A 1 -14.53 11.70 -3.99
N LYS A 2 -13.57 11.58 -4.93
CA LYS A 2 -12.95 10.27 -5.27
C LYS A 2 -12.14 9.77 -4.07
N PRO A 3 -12.37 8.55 -3.54
CA PRO A 3 -11.55 8.03 -2.45
C PRO A 3 -10.11 7.85 -2.94
N ARG A 4 -9.14 8.48 -2.26
CA ARG A 4 -7.71 8.39 -2.57
C ARG A 4 -6.97 7.73 -1.44
N LEU A 5 -6.25 6.64 -1.70
CA LEU A 5 -5.39 5.98 -0.69
C LEU A 5 -4.35 6.96 -0.13
N PHE A 6 -3.70 7.74 -1.01
CA PHE A 6 -2.75 8.79 -0.65
C PHE A 6 -3.45 10.10 -0.22
N THR A 7 -4.13 10.07 0.92
CA THR A 7 -4.53 11.30 1.62
C THR A 7 -3.51 11.63 2.71
N PRO A 8 -3.20 12.91 3.00
CA PRO A 8 -2.19 13.27 4.00
C PRO A 8 -2.41 12.62 5.36
N GLY A 9 -3.67 12.50 5.80
CA GLY A 9 -4.01 11.83 7.06
C GLY A 9 -3.71 10.33 7.06
N ARG A 10 -3.93 9.63 5.94
CA ARG A 10 -3.63 8.18 5.82
C ARG A 10 -2.12 7.95 5.76
N LEU A 11 -1.40 8.83 5.06
CA LEU A 11 0.07 8.80 5.02
C LEU A 11 0.66 8.99 6.42
N ALA A 12 0.12 9.92 7.21
CA ALA A 12 0.55 10.15 8.58
C ALA A 12 0.34 8.93 9.49
N ILE A 13 -0.69 8.11 9.26
CA ILE A 13 -0.94 6.88 10.03
C ILE A 13 0.14 5.83 9.72
N VAL A 14 0.47 5.63 8.45
CA VAL A 14 1.47 4.62 8.02
C VAL A 14 2.90 5.07 8.33
N SER A 15 3.16 6.38 8.43
CA SER A 15 4.50 6.88 8.73
C SER A 15 4.94 6.61 10.18
N VAL A 16 4.02 6.47 11.13
CA VAL A 16 4.35 6.22 12.55
C VAL A 16 5.26 4.98 12.72
N PRO A 17 4.88 3.78 12.28
CA PRO A 17 5.75 2.61 12.42
C PRO A 17 7.05 2.72 11.61
N ALA A 18 7.02 3.35 10.43
CA ALA A 18 8.21 3.58 9.63
C ALA A 18 9.23 4.45 10.37
N LEU A 19 8.78 5.57 10.94
CA LEU A 19 9.60 6.45 11.76
C LEU A 19 10.10 5.73 13.02
N GLY A 20 9.28 4.86 13.62
CA GLY A 20 9.69 4.05 14.77
C GLY A 20 10.82 3.06 14.46
N PHE A 21 10.91 2.54 13.22
CA PHE A 21 12.07 1.76 12.77
C PHE A 21 13.30 2.64 12.55
N PHE A 22 13.16 3.80 11.91
CA PHE A 22 14.28 4.74 11.74
C PHE A 22 14.77 5.35 13.05
N ALA A 23 13.93 5.35 14.09
CA ALA A 23 14.29 5.83 15.41
C ALA A 23 15.21 4.87 16.18
N ILE A 24 15.28 3.59 15.80
CA ILE A 24 16.04 2.55 16.54
C ILE A 24 17.44 2.98 16.99
N PRO A 25 18.33 3.53 16.16
CA PRO A 25 19.69 3.91 16.60
C PRO A 25 19.71 5.04 17.64
N PHE A 26 18.65 5.83 17.74
CA PHE A 26 18.51 6.94 18.69
C PHE A 26 17.84 6.51 20.00
N LEU A 27 17.40 5.26 20.12
CA LEU A 27 16.75 4.76 21.32
C LEU A 27 17.78 4.32 22.36
N PRO A 28 17.49 4.46 23.68
CA PRO A 28 18.45 4.14 24.74
C PRO A 28 18.98 2.71 24.67
N PHE A 29 18.13 1.75 24.27
CA PHE A 29 18.50 0.34 24.15
C PHE A 29 19.45 0.01 22.99
N ALA A 30 19.69 0.95 22.08
CA ALA A 30 20.71 0.80 21.05
C ALA A 30 22.11 1.15 21.58
N GLN A 31 22.18 1.92 22.66
CA GLN A 31 23.44 2.33 23.29
C GLN A 31 23.85 1.34 24.39
N GLU A 32 22.87 0.72 25.07
CA GLU A 32 23.12 -0.21 26.17
C GLU A 32 22.31 -1.51 26.03
N PRO A 33 22.90 -2.67 26.39
CA PRO A 33 22.21 -3.95 26.36
C PRO A 33 21.10 -3.98 27.41
N THR A 34 19.87 -3.80 26.95
CA THR A 34 18.68 -3.76 27.80
C THR A 34 17.72 -4.88 27.44
N LEU A 35 17.08 -5.44 28.48
CA LEU A 35 16.10 -6.51 28.36
C LEU A 35 14.72 -5.96 28.72
N TRP A 36 13.74 -6.19 27.85
CA TRP A 36 12.32 -5.95 28.10
C TRP A 36 11.60 -7.29 28.09
N LEU A 37 10.82 -7.58 29.14
CA LEU A 37 10.09 -8.86 29.28
C LEU A 37 11.00 -10.10 29.14
N GLY A 38 12.28 -9.99 29.52
CA GLY A 38 13.27 -11.06 29.38
C GLY A 38 13.86 -11.23 27.97
N LEU A 39 13.48 -10.40 27.01
CA LEU A 39 13.98 -10.40 25.63
C LEU A 39 14.84 -9.16 25.36
N PRO A 40 15.78 -9.21 24.41
CA PRO A 40 16.47 -8.02 23.91
C PRO A 40 15.46 -6.94 23.53
N ALA A 41 15.60 -5.74 24.10
CA ALA A 41 14.65 -4.64 23.91
C ALA A 41 14.45 -4.28 22.42
N VAL A 42 15.49 -4.41 21.60
CA VAL A 42 15.41 -4.24 20.14
C VAL A 42 14.43 -5.20 19.46
N LEU A 43 14.34 -6.46 19.93
CA LEU A 43 13.40 -7.44 19.39
C LEU A 43 11.96 -7.11 19.79
N VAL A 44 11.76 -6.71 21.05
CA VAL A 44 10.44 -6.30 21.55
C VAL A 44 9.96 -5.05 20.82
N TRP A 45 10.83 -4.06 20.63
CA TRP A 45 10.53 -2.86 19.87
C TRP A 45 10.20 -3.16 18.41
N SER A 46 11.01 -4.00 17.76
CA SER A 46 10.78 -4.40 16.37
C SER A 46 9.43 -5.11 16.23
N ALA A 47 9.10 -6.03 17.12
CA ALA A 47 7.80 -6.70 17.15
C ALA A 47 6.65 -5.70 17.33
N LEU A 48 6.80 -4.73 18.24
CA LEU A 48 5.83 -3.65 18.43
C LEU A 48 5.64 -2.83 17.14
N MET A 49 6.71 -2.46 16.44
CA MET A 49 6.63 -1.71 15.18
C MET A 49 5.99 -2.52 14.04
N VAL A 50 6.20 -3.85 14.00
CA VAL A 50 5.49 -4.73 13.06
C VAL A 50 4.00 -4.77 13.35
N LEU A 51 3.62 -4.97 14.62
CA LEU A 51 2.20 -4.95 15.02
C LEU A 51 1.55 -3.60 14.72
N LEU A 52 2.27 -2.50 14.96
CA LEU A 52 1.80 -1.15 14.65
C LEU A 52 1.66 -0.94 13.13
N SER A 53 2.54 -1.53 12.31
CA SER A 53 2.41 -1.52 10.85
C SER A 53 1.14 -2.19 10.39
N VAL A 54 0.85 -3.39 10.91
CA VAL A 54 -0.40 -4.11 10.60
C VAL A 54 -1.62 -3.30 11.03
N ALA A 55 -1.61 -2.75 12.25
CA ALA A 55 -2.71 -1.92 12.75
C ALA A 55 -2.91 -0.65 11.91
N ALA A 56 -1.82 0.03 11.53
CA ALA A 56 -1.86 1.23 10.69
C ALA A 56 -2.48 0.92 9.32
N LEU A 57 -2.08 -0.19 8.68
CA LEU A 57 -2.66 -0.62 7.41
C LEU A 57 -4.15 -0.94 7.55
N GLN A 58 -4.54 -1.68 8.60
CA GLN A 58 -5.94 -2.00 8.86
C GLN A 58 -6.80 -0.76 9.08
N ILE A 59 -6.29 0.25 9.80
CA ILE A 59 -6.96 1.53 10.00
C ILE A 59 -7.13 2.25 8.65
N VAL A 60 -6.06 2.33 7.85
CA VAL A 60 -6.11 3.00 6.54
C VAL A 60 -7.08 2.30 5.59
N GLU A 61 -7.07 0.97 5.54
CA GLU A 61 -7.99 0.17 4.74
C GLU A 61 -9.44 0.39 5.20
N THR A 62 -9.70 0.32 6.50
CA THR A 62 -11.03 0.57 7.06
C THR A 62 -11.54 1.97 6.68
N LEU A 63 -10.68 2.99 6.79
CA LEU A 63 -11.02 4.36 6.38
C LEU A 63 -11.21 4.48 4.87
N TYR A 64 -10.46 3.72 4.06
CA TYR A 64 -10.61 3.69 2.60
C TYR A 64 -11.95 3.08 2.20
N LEU A 65 -12.28 1.92 2.76
CA LEU A 65 -13.54 1.22 2.50
C LEU A 65 -14.74 2.06 2.94
N ARG A 66 -14.68 2.71 4.11
CA ARG A 66 -15.72 3.65 4.56
C ARG A 66 -15.93 4.84 3.62
N ALA A 67 -14.90 5.24 2.89
CA ALA A 67 -14.97 6.33 1.91
C ALA A 67 -15.46 5.87 0.52
N GLY A 68 -15.95 4.63 0.38
CA GLY A 68 -16.39 4.08 -0.91
C GLY A 68 -15.26 3.51 -1.76
N GLY A 69 -14.10 3.20 -1.16
CA GLY A 69 -12.92 2.70 -1.88
C GLY A 69 -13.19 1.47 -2.75
N ARG A 70 -14.00 0.53 -2.27
CA ARG A 70 -14.36 -0.70 -3.01
C ARG A 70 -15.06 -0.42 -4.34
N GLU A 71 -15.96 0.57 -4.35
CA GLU A 71 -16.67 0.97 -5.58
C GLU A 71 -15.72 1.68 -6.55
N ALA A 72 -14.78 2.46 -6.03
CA ALA A 72 -13.76 3.11 -6.85
C ALA A 72 -12.80 2.09 -7.49
N ASP A 73 -12.41 1.05 -6.76
CA ASP A 73 -11.55 -0.03 -7.29
C ASP A 73 -12.27 -0.83 -8.38
N ALA A 74 -13.55 -1.15 -8.18
CA ALA A 74 -14.38 -1.85 -9.17
C ALA A 74 -14.51 -1.05 -10.47
N GLN A 75 -14.82 0.25 -10.38
CA GLN A 75 -14.89 1.14 -11.55
C GLN A 75 -13.54 1.26 -12.26
N GLU A 76 -12.44 1.25 -11.52
CA GLU A 76 -11.10 1.34 -12.09
C GLU A 76 -10.72 0.03 -12.82
N ALA A 77 -11.06 -1.13 -12.25
CA ALA A 77 -10.90 -2.44 -12.90
C ALA A 77 -11.70 -2.56 -14.20
N GLU A 78 -12.98 -2.13 -14.20
CA GLU A 78 -13.81 -2.10 -15.41
C GLU A 78 -13.20 -1.23 -16.51
N ARG A 79 -12.70 -0.03 -16.15
CA ARG A 79 -12.02 0.86 -17.12
C ARG A 79 -10.78 0.21 -17.71
N PHE A 80 -9.99 -0.51 -16.92
CA PHE A 80 -8.83 -1.24 -17.42
C PHE A 80 -9.22 -2.37 -18.37
N ALA A 81 -10.27 -3.14 -18.04
CA ALA A 81 -10.78 -4.20 -18.91
C ALA A 81 -11.26 -3.63 -20.26
N THR A 82 -12.02 -2.54 -20.25
CA THR A 82 -12.49 -1.88 -21.48
C THR A 82 -11.33 -1.41 -22.36
N ARG A 83 -10.32 -0.75 -21.76
CA ARG A 83 -9.11 -0.30 -22.50
C ARG A 83 -8.34 -1.47 -23.11
N GLN A 84 -8.24 -2.59 -22.39
CA GLN A 84 -7.55 -3.78 -22.88
C GLN A 84 -8.28 -4.38 -24.09
N ILE A 85 -9.61 -4.45 -24.05
CA ILE A 85 -10.44 -4.92 -25.17
C ILE A 85 -10.26 -4.02 -26.39
N GLU A 86 -10.27 -2.70 -26.19
CA GLU A 86 -10.03 -1.72 -27.27
C GLU A 86 -8.65 -1.89 -27.90
N GLN A 87 -7.61 -2.09 -27.08
CA GLN A 87 -6.25 -2.35 -27.56
C GLN A 87 -6.14 -3.65 -28.36
N ILE A 88 -6.75 -4.74 -27.88
CA ILE A 88 -6.77 -6.02 -28.59
C ILE A 88 -7.49 -5.88 -29.94
N ARG A 89 -8.63 -5.17 -29.95
CA ARG A 89 -9.38 -4.90 -31.18
C ARG A 89 -8.54 -4.09 -32.17
N ALA A 90 -7.89 -3.03 -31.71
CA ALA A 90 -7.04 -2.20 -32.55
C ALA A 90 -5.84 -2.99 -33.12
N ALA A 91 -5.20 -3.83 -32.31
CA ALA A 91 -4.12 -4.71 -32.75
C ALA A 91 -4.57 -5.70 -33.82
N ARG A 92 -5.78 -6.28 -33.66
CA ARG A 92 -6.36 -7.20 -34.64
C ARG A 92 -6.62 -6.53 -35.99
N ILE A 93 -7.22 -5.33 -35.99
CA ILE A 93 -7.47 -4.56 -37.21
C ILE A 93 -6.16 -4.18 -37.91
N ALA A 94 -5.12 -3.82 -37.14
CA ALA A 94 -3.81 -3.54 -37.70
C ALA A 94 -3.17 -4.77 -38.38
N ALA A 95 -3.33 -5.96 -37.79
CA ALA A 95 -2.84 -7.21 -38.37
C ALA A 95 -3.60 -7.56 -39.67
N GLU A 96 -4.93 -7.48 -39.66
CA GLU A 96 -5.78 -7.72 -40.84
C GLU A 96 -5.42 -6.75 -41.99
N ASN A 97 -5.18 -5.47 -41.69
CA ASN A 97 -4.73 -4.49 -42.69
C ASN A 97 -3.31 -4.76 -43.21
N SER A 98 -2.43 -5.38 -42.42
CA SER A 98 -1.08 -5.74 -42.88
C SER A 98 -1.07 -7.00 -43.76
N GLU A 99 -2.05 -7.90 -43.59
CA GLU A 99 -2.21 -9.11 -44.42
C GLU A 99 -3.01 -8.83 -45.70
N GLY A 100 -3.95 -7.87 -45.68
CA GLY A 100 -4.81 -7.50 -46.81
C GLY A 100 -4.19 -6.57 -47.86
N VAL A 101 -2.89 -6.25 -47.76
CA VAL A 101 -2.15 -5.50 -48.78
C VAL A 101 -1.32 -6.49 -49.61
N GLN A 102 -2.00 -7.19 -50.53
CA GLN A 102 -1.40 -7.80 -51.72
C GLN A 102 -2.31 -7.55 -52.92
#